data_AF-A0A815S7Y5-F1
#
_entry.id   AF-A0A815S7Y5-F1
#
_cell.length_a   1.000
_cell.length_b   1.000
_cell.length_c   1.000
_cell.angle_alpha   90.00
_cell.angle_beta   90.00
_cell.angle_gamma   90.00
#
_symmetry.space_group_name_H-M   'P 1'
#
loop_
_entity.id
_entity.type
_entity.pdbx_description
1 polymer ?
#
loop_
_entity_poly.entity_id
_entity_poly.type
_entity_poly.pdbx_seq_one_letter_code
_entity_poly.pdbx_strand_id
1 'polypeptide(L)'
;MAQNYRLLAVSCIALFLILIISKCHASYPLFGELPVPQRPAKFATKNDVDRYVNRMKQYYETMKHLRYWRRSIDQSDEEYDDSLEDLIQQYKSLNNKR
;
A
#
# COMPACT_ATOMS: atom_id res chain seq x y z
N MET A 1 23.26 20.26 -32.53
CA MET A 1 22.90 18.83 -32.40
C MET A 1 22.70 18.34 -30.95
N ALA A 2 23.14 19.06 -29.90
CA ALA A 2 22.92 18.64 -28.50
C ALA A 2 21.47 18.83 -27.95
N GLN A 3 20.62 19.61 -28.62
CA GLN A 3 19.24 19.88 -28.17
C GLN A 3 18.27 18.71 -28.36
N ASN A 4 18.44 17.89 -29.41
CA ASN A 4 17.54 16.77 -29.68
C ASN A 4 17.66 15.65 -28.62
N TYR A 5 18.86 15.46 -28.06
CA TYR A 5 19.10 14.45 -27.00
C TYR A 5 18.41 14.80 -25.68
N ARG A 6 18.20 16.10 -25.39
CA ARG A 6 17.48 16.53 -24.18
C ARG A 6 15.99 16.21 -24.25
N LEU A 7 15.36 16.44 -25.41
CA LEU A 7 13.95 16.11 -25.61
C LEU A 7 13.69 14.60 -25.57
N LEU A 8 14.62 13.80 -26.10
CA LEU A 8 14.54 12.33 -26.04
C LEU A 8 14.71 11.79 -24.61
N ALA A 9 15.60 12.36 -23.81
CA ALA A 9 15.78 11.94 -22.42
C ALA A 9 14.53 12.22 -21.57
N VAL A 10 13.89 13.38 -21.76
CA VAL A 10 12.67 13.76 -21.03
C VAL A 10 11.50 12.81 -21.38
N SER A 11 11.36 12.40 -22.64
CA SER A 11 10.31 11.44 -23.03
C SER A 11 10.57 10.04 -22.46
N CYS A 12 11.82 9.59 -22.39
CA CYS A 12 12.17 8.31 -21.77
C CYS A 12 11.93 8.30 -20.25
N ILE A 13 12.22 9.39 -19.54
CA ILE A 13 11.96 9.51 -18.10
C ILE A 13 10.45 9.50 -17.82
N ALA A 14 9.66 10.21 -18.62
CA ALA A 14 8.21 10.22 -18.50
C ALA A 14 7.59 8.81 -18.73
N LEU A 15 8.05 8.09 -19.76
CA LEU A 15 7.63 6.71 -20.01
C LEU A 15 8.01 5.77 -18.86
N PHE A 16 9.20 5.93 -18.28
CA PHE A 16 9.64 5.13 -17.15
C PHE A 16 8.80 5.39 -15.88
N LEU A 17 8.46 6.65 -15.60
CA LEU A 17 7.59 7.02 -14.49
C LEU A 17 6.17 6.43 -14.64
N ILE A 18 5.61 6.42 -15.86
CA ILE A 18 4.31 5.80 -16.14
C ILE A 18 4.36 4.28 -15.90
N LEU A 19 5.45 3.61 -16.31
CA LEU A 19 5.63 2.17 -16.10
C LEU A 19 5.76 1.80 -14.62
N ILE A 20 6.41 2.65 -13.81
CA ILE A 20 6.47 2.47 -12.36
C ILE A 20 5.09 2.62 -11.74
N ILE A 21 4.36 3.70 -12.06
CA ILE A 21 3.02 3.97 -11.50
C ILE A 21 2.03 2.86 -11.88
N SER A 22 2.13 2.32 -13.10
CA SER A 22 1.27 1.24 -13.58
C SER A 22 1.51 -0.08 -12.83
N LYS A 23 2.76 -0.38 -12.44
CA LYS A 23 3.06 -1.53 -11.59
C LYS A 23 2.67 -1.31 -10.13
N CYS A 24 2.75 -0.07 -9.63
CA CYS A 24 2.29 0.27 -8.29
C CYS A 24 0.77 0.14 -8.16
N HIS A 25 -0.03 0.45 -9.19
CA HIS A 25 -1.49 0.27 -9.14
C HIS A 25 -1.93 -1.19 -9.29
N ALA A 26 -1.13 -2.05 -9.94
CA ALA A 26 -1.45 -3.47 -10.11
C ALA A 26 -1.32 -4.29 -8.81
N SER A 27 -0.63 -3.77 -7.79
CA SER A 27 -0.53 -4.38 -6.45
C SER A 27 -1.56 -3.85 -5.45
N TYR A 28 -2.28 -2.76 -5.75
CA TYR A 28 -3.38 -2.26 -4.92
C TYR A 28 -4.70 -3.08 -4.95
N PRO A 29 -5.05 -3.92 -5.95
CA PRO A 29 -6.27 -4.71 -5.91
C PRO A 29 -6.13 -5.97 -5.03
N LEU A 30 -4.93 -6.28 -4.50
CA LEU A 30 -4.73 -7.41 -3.57
C LEU A 30 -5.39 -7.21 -2.18
N PHE A 31 -5.89 -6.01 -1.90
CA PHE A 31 -6.69 -5.71 -0.70
C PHE A 31 -8.19 -5.54 -0.98
N GLY A 32 -8.61 -5.66 -2.24
CA GLY A 32 -10.00 -5.64 -2.65
C GLY A 32 -10.71 -6.93 -2.27
N GLU A 33 -11.26 -6.95 -1.06
CA GLU A 33 -12.18 -7.96 -0.53
C GLU A 33 -11.56 -9.34 -0.28
N LEU A 34 -10.90 -9.51 0.87
CA LEU A 34 -10.72 -10.85 1.45
C LEU A 34 -12.12 -11.49 1.54
N PRO A 35 -12.44 -12.56 0.80
CA PRO A 35 -13.81 -13.04 0.67
C PRO A 35 -14.30 -13.49 2.04
N VAL A 36 -15.30 -12.79 2.59
CA VAL A 36 -15.93 -13.14 3.86
C VAL A 36 -16.45 -14.58 3.73
N PRO A 37 -16.11 -15.50 4.65
CA PRO A 37 -16.61 -16.87 4.56
C PRO A 37 -18.13 -16.87 4.63
N GLN A 38 -18.76 -17.13 3.48
CA GLN A 38 -20.21 -17.14 3.36
C GLN A 38 -20.80 -18.25 4.22
N ARG A 39 -21.87 -17.92 4.96
CA ARG A 39 -22.58 -18.89 5.78
C ARG A 39 -23.22 -19.94 4.86
N PRO A 40 -22.97 -21.25 5.08
CA PRO A 40 -23.67 -22.30 4.34
C PRO A 40 -25.18 -22.21 4.56
N ALA A 41 -25.97 -22.48 3.52
CA ALA A 41 -27.44 -22.46 3.60
C ALA A 41 -27.97 -23.49 4.62
N LYS A 42 -27.28 -24.63 4.76
CA LYS A 42 -27.55 -25.68 5.76
C LYS A 42 -26.24 -26.31 6.21
N PHE A 43 -26.19 -26.73 7.46
CA PHE A 43 -25.14 -27.61 7.98
C PHE A 43 -25.70 -29.02 8.04
N ALA A 44 -25.10 -29.97 7.32
CA ALA A 44 -25.56 -31.35 7.29
C ALA A 44 -25.04 -32.15 8.50
N THR A 45 -23.86 -31.80 8.99
CA THR A 45 -23.20 -32.48 10.09
C THR A 45 -22.57 -31.51 11.09
N LYS A 46 -22.28 -31.98 12.31
CA LYS A 46 -21.47 -31.24 13.29
C LYS A 46 -20.08 -30.88 12.73
N ASN A 47 -19.49 -31.78 11.94
CA ASN A 47 -18.19 -31.54 11.30
C ASN A 47 -18.21 -30.36 10.33
N ASP A 48 -19.34 -30.10 9.65
CA ASP A 48 -19.48 -28.95 8.76
C ASP A 48 -19.54 -27.63 9.54
N VAL A 49 -20.19 -27.64 10.71
CA VAL A 49 -20.22 -26.51 11.63
C VAL A 49 -18.80 -26.22 12.13
N ASP A 50 -18.09 -27.23 12.62
CA ASP A 50 -16.73 -27.08 13.16
C ASP A 50 -15.75 -26.57 12.09
N ARG A 51 -15.87 -27.09 10.85
CA ARG A 51 -15.09 -26.61 9.70
C ARG A 51 -15.38 -25.14 9.37
N TYR A 52 -16.66 -24.74 9.37
CA TYR A 52 -17.03 -23.35 9.12
C TYR A 52 -16.52 -22.41 10.21
N VAL A 53 -16.66 -22.80 11.49
CA VAL A 53 -16.14 -22.04 12.64
C VAL A 53 -14.61 -21.87 12.53
N ASN A 54 -13.87 -22.93 12.19
CA ASN A 54 -12.43 -22.82 11.98
C ASN A 54 -12.06 -21.87 10.84
N ARG A 55 -12.81 -21.90 9.73
CA ARG A 55 -12.62 -20.96 8.61
C ARG A 55 -12.88 -19.51 9.02
N MET A 56 -13.92 -19.27 9.83
CA MET A 56 -14.21 -17.94 10.38
C MET A 56 -13.11 -17.45 11.32
N LYS A 57 -12.55 -18.32 12.17
CA LYS A 57 -11.41 -17.98 13.05
C LYS A 57 -10.17 -17.59 12.24
N GLN A 58 -9.84 -18.38 11.22
CA GLN A 58 -8.71 -18.07 10.33
C GLN A 58 -8.91 -16.72 9.64
N TYR A 59 -10.09 -16.48 9.07
CA TYR A 59 -10.43 -15.19 8.46
C TYR A 59 -10.27 -14.03 9.43
N TYR A 60 -10.76 -14.18 10.67
CA TYR A 60 -10.63 -13.16 11.71
C TYR A 60 -9.16 -12.83 12.03
N GLU A 61 -8.32 -13.85 12.22
CA GLU A 61 -6.89 -13.63 12.47
C GLU A 61 -6.20 -12.96 11.28
N THR A 62 -6.51 -13.36 10.05
CA THR A 62 -6.01 -12.67 8.85
C THR A 62 -6.40 -11.19 8.84
N MET A 63 -7.67 -10.88 9.11
CA MET A 63 -8.15 -9.49 9.17
C MET A 63 -7.52 -8.69 10.32
N LYS A 64 -7.17 -9.34 11.43
CA LYS A 64 -6.44 -8.72 12.54
C LYS A 64 -5.01 -8.38 12.13
N HIS A 65 -4.30 -9.30 11.48
CA HIS A 65 -2.95 -9.04 10.95
C HIS A 65 -2.92 -7.93 9.91
N LEU A 66 -3.89 -7.91 8.98
CA LEU A 66 -4.01 -6.85 7.97
C LEU A 66 -4.21 -5.47 8.61
N ARG A 67 -5.05 -5.36 9.65
CA ARG A 67 -5.23 -4.11 10.39
C ARG A 67 -3.97 -3.65 11.11
N TYR A 68 -3.23 -4.59 11.71
CA TYR A 68 -1.95 -4.28 12.34
C TYR A 68 -0.94 -3.75 11.32
N TRP A 69 -0.80 -4.43 10.18
CA TRP A 69 0.10 -4.03 9.11
C TRP A 69 -0.27 -2.65 8.54
N ARG A 70 -1.56 -2.37 8.31
CA ARG A 70 -2.00 -1.04 7.90
C ARG A 70 -1.59 0.04 8.90
N ARG A 71 -1.82 -0.18 10.19
CA ARG A 71 -1.40 0.76 11.23
C ARG A 71 0.11 1.03 11.20
N SER A 72 0.93 0.01 10.94
CA SER A 72 2.39 0.21 10.83
C SER A 72 2.79 1.03 9.59
N ILE A 73 2.04 0.94 8.49
CA ILE A 73 2.24 1.81 7.32
C ILE A 73 1.86 3.24 7.69
N ASP A 74 0.68 3.43 8.28
CA ASP A 74 0.20 4.77 8.66
C ASP A 74 1.21 5.48 9.60
N GLN A 75 1.81 4.73 10.54
CA GLN A 75 2.87 5.25 11.42
C GLN A 75 4.16 5.59 10.65
N SER A 76 4.57 4.74 9.71
CA SER A 76 5.76 4.99 8.88
C SER A 76 5.57 6.22 7.97
N ASP A 77 4.35 6.47 7.50
CA ASP A 77 4.03 7.64 6.70
C ASP A 77 4.09 8.92 7.55
N GLU A 78 3.60 8.88 8.80
CA GLU A 78 3.72 9.99 9.77
C GLU A 78 5.20 10.32 10.06
N GLU A 79 6.04 9.31 10.33
CA GLU A 79 7.49 9.50 10.54
C GLU A 79 8.20 10.08 9.31
N TYR A 80 7.74 9.74 8.10
CA TYR A 80 8.27 10.27 6.85
C TYR A 80 7.87 11.75 6.63
N ASP A 81 6.61 12.09 6.92
CA ASP A 81 6.12 13.47 6.84
C ASP A 81 6.85 14.38 7.82
N ASP A 82 7.04 13.94 9.08
CA ASP A 82 7.84 14.66 10.08
C ASP A 82 9.28 14.92 9.59
N SER A 83 9.91 13.89 9.00
CA SER A 83 11.27 13.99 8.46
C SER A 83 11.36 14.99 7.30
N LEU A 84 10.32 15.06 6.45
CA LEU A 84 10.25 16.04 5.36
C LEU A 84 10.08 17.46 5.88
N GLU A 85 9.24 17.67 6.91
CA GLU A 85 9.06 18.98 7.52
C GLU A 85 10.38 19.49 8.12
N ASP A 86 11.10 18.63 8.85
CA ASP A 86 12.42 18.95 9.40
C ASP A 86 13.42 19.37 8.32
N LEU A 87 13.47 18.64 7.19
CA LEU A 87 14.32 19.00 6.06
C LEU A 87 13.93 20.36 5.47
N ILE A 88 12.64 20.63 5.30
CA ILE A 88 12.15 21.93 4.81
C ILE A 88 12.59 23.06 5.75
N GLN A 89 12.47 22.88 7.06
CA GLN A 89 12.89 23.89 8.05
C GLN A 89 14.41 24.13 8.00
N GLN A 90 15.21 23.07 7.89
CA GLN A 90 16.65 23.18 7.73
C GLN A 90 17.02 23.99 6.48
N TYR A 91 16.42 23.69 5.34
CA TYR A 91 16.67 24.44 4.10
C TYR A 91 16.24 25.91 4.19
N LYS A 92 15.09 26.20 4.81
CA LYS A 92 14.66 27.59 5.08
C LYS A 92 15.69 28.33 5.94
N SER A 93 16.21 27.69 6.99
CA SER A 93 17.21 28.28 7.88
C SER A 93 18.54 28.59 7.17
N LEU A 94 18.95 27.74 6.21
CA LEU A 94 20.14 27.96 5.39
C LEU A 94 19.98 29.15 4.45
N ASN A 95 18.79 29.33 3.87
CA ASN A 95 18.53 30.42 2.95
C ASN A 95 18.43 31.78 3.65
N ASN A 96 17.95 31.83 4.89
CA ASN A 96 17.87 33.06 5.69
C ASN A 96 19.24 33.56 6.22
N LYS A 97 20.30 32.75 6.13
CA LYS A 97 21.67 33.14 6.50
C LYS A 97 22.48 33.71 5.33
N ARG A 98 21.96 33.60 4.11
CA ARG A 98 22.48 34.28 2.91
C ARG A 98 21.85 35.66 2.79
#